data_AF-A0A9X3JL12-F1
#
_entry.id   AF-A0A9X3JL12-F1
#
_cell.length_a   1.000
_cell.length_b   1.000
_cell.length_c   1.000
_cell.angle_alpha   90.00
_cell.angle_beta   90.00
_cell.angle_gamma   90.00
#
_symmetry.space_group_name_H-M   'P 1'
#
loop_
_entity.id
_entity.type
_entity.pdbx_description
1 polymer ?
#
loop_
_entity_poly.entity_id
_entity_poly.type
_entity_poly.pdbx_seq_one_letter_code
_entity_poly.pdbx_strand_id
1 'polypeptide(L)'
;MANYTVTITYIVEVLDEEQLSTAGAAAWNGSAAEGWAVRSDGEAVAEGASGEADDVSLTPEASLALVTGQFAYPSVPGVRFIGMSTDAQPR
;
A
#
# COMPACT_ATOMS: atom_id res chain seq x y z
N MET A 1 25.61 0.04 -1.41
CA MET A 1 24.25 -0.50 -1.20
C MET A 1 23.31 0.31 -2.05
N ALA A 2 22.43 -0.34 -2.82
CA ALA A 2 21.36 0.33 -3.53
C ALA A 2 20.18 0.54 -2.57
N ASN A 3 19.55 1.71 -2.63
CA ASN A 3 18.30 1.97 -1.93
C ASN A 3 17.16 1.74 -2.92
N TYR A 4 16.04 1.21 -2.43
CA TYR A 4 14.85 0.96 -3.24
C TYR A 4 13.65 1.67 -2.59
N THR A 5 12.78 2.18 -3.44
CA THR A 5 11.43 2.62 -3.08
C THR A 5 10.47 1.50 -3.47
N VAL A 6 9.62 1.06 -2.55
CA VAL A 6 8.58 0.06 -2.81
C VAL A 6 7.23 0.71 -2.57
N THR A 7 6.36 0.65 -3.56
CA THR A 7 5.00 1.16 -3.52
C THR A 7 4.04 -0.01 -3.52
N ILE A 8 3.16 -0.10 -2.52
CA ILE A 8 2.09 -1.09 -2.47
C ILE A 8 0.77 -0.35 -2.62
N THR A 9 0.02 -0.71 -3.65
CA THR A 9 -1.27 -0.12 -3.96
C THR A 9 -2.37 -1.13 -3.64
N TYR A 10 -3.33 -0.73 -2.82
CA TYR A 10 -4.52 -1.53 -2.51
C TYR A 10 -5.75 -0.94 -3.19
N ILE A 11 -6.55 -1.81 -3.80
CA ILE A 11 -7.90 -1.46 -4.25
C ILE A 11 -8.85 -1.87 -3.14
N VAL A 12 -9.64 -0.93 -2.66
CA VAL A 12 -10.55 -1.12 -1.54
C VAL A 12 -11.96 -0.68 -1.87
N GLU A 13 -12.91 -1.29 -1.17
CA GLU A 13 -14.30 -0.88 -1.11
C GLU A 13 -14.62 -0.44 0.32
N VAL A 14 -15.22 0.75 0.45
CA VAL A 14 -15.68 1.26 1.75
C VAL A 14 -17.06 0.67 2.02
N LEU A 15 -17.15 -0.15 3.05
CA LEU A 15 -18.39 -0.79 3.49
C LEU A 15 -19.13 0.04 4.55
N ASP A 16 -18.38 0.79 5.37
CA ASP A 16 -18.91 1.62 6.45
C ASP A 16 -18.02 2.86 6.65
N GLU A 17 -18.51 4.01 6.18
CA GLU A 17 -17.81 5.30 6.25
C GLU A 17 -17.67 5.82 7.68
N GLU A 18 -18.64 5.55 8.57
CA GLU A 18 -18.61 6.01 9.96
C GLU A 18 -17.54 5.25 10.75
N GLN A 19 -17.47 3.94 10.56
CA GLN A 19 -16.45 3.10 11.17
C GLN A 19 -15.05 3.46 10.66
N LEU A 20 -14.90 3.71 9.36
CA LEU A 20 -13.63 4.15 8.77
C LEU A 20 -13.20 5.52 9.31
N SER A 21 -14.10 6.49 9.37
CA SER A 21 -13.84 7.82 9.92
C SER A 21 -13.43 7.77 11.39
N THR A 22 -14.12 6.94 12.19
CA THR A 22 -13.79 6.73 13.61
C THR A 22 -12.40 6.09 13.78
N ALA A 23 -12.09 5.07 12.98
CA ALA A 23 -10.78 4.43 12.99
C ALA A 23 -9.67 5.40 12.57
N GLY A 24 -9.90 6.23 11.56
CA GLY A 24 -8.98 7.28 11.12
C GLY A 24 -8.71 8.33 12.20
N ALA A 25 -9.75 8.79 12.90
CA ALA A 25 -9.62 9.72 14.01
C ALA A 25 -8.82 9.11 15.18
N ALA A 26 -9.07 7.84 15.51
CA ALA A 26 -8.32 7.12 16.54
C ALA A 26 -6.83 6.96 16.17
N ALA A 27 -6.54 6.58 14.92
CA ALA A 27 -5.18 6.45 14.41
C ALA A 27 -4.44 7.81 14.41
N TRP A 28 -5.12 8.89 14.00
CA TRP A 28 -4.56 10.24 14.04
C TRP A 28 -4.18 10.64 15.46
N ASN A 29 -5.09 10.46 16.43
CA ASN A 29 -4.83 10.77 17.83
C ASN A 29 -3.70 9.92 18.42
N GLY A 30 -3.58 8.65 18.01
CA GLY A 30 -2.46 7.78 18.39
C GLY A 30 -1.13 8.23 17.79
N SER A 31 -1.12 8.66 16.52
CA SER A 31 0.10 9.09 15.83
C SER A 31 0.74 10.34 16.46
N ALA A 32 -0.09 11.24 17.00
CA ALA A 32 0.37 12.42 17.73
C ALA A 32 1.10 12.06 19.03
N ALA A 33 0.77 10.93 19.67
CA ALA A 33 1.43 10.45 20.88
C ALA A 33 2.80 9.78 20.59
N GLU A 34 2.96 9.17 19.41
CA GLU A 34 4.20 8.49 19.01
C GLU A 34 5.17 9.38 18.21
N GLY A 35 4.80 10.65 17.96
CA GLY A 35 5.68 11.65 17.34
C GLY A 35 5.85 11.52 15.82
N TRP A 36 5.05 10.65 15.18
CA TRP A 36 5.09 10.43 13.73
C TRP A 36 3.92 11.20 13.12
N ALA A 37 4.15 12.47 12.75
CA ALA A 37 3.15 13.28 12.09
C ALA A 37 2.87 12.74 10.69
N VAL A 38 1.69 12.17 10.48
CA VAL A 38 1.21 11.77 9.15
C VAL A 38 0.93 13.04 8.35
N ARG A 39 1.68 13.28 7.27
CA ARG A 39 1.35 14.31 6.28
C ARG A 39 0.45 13.68 5.23
N SER A 40 -0.77 14.20 5.09
CA SER A 40 -1.65 13.92 3.95
C SER A 40 -1.32 14.90 2.82
N ASP A 41 -0.88 14.41 1.67
CA ASP A 41 -0.60 15.21 0.48
C ASP A 41 -1.38 14.61 -0.71
N GLY A 42 -2.49 15.25 -1.12
CA GLY A 42 -3.13 15.13 -2.44
C GLY A 42 -3.76 13.80 -2.92
N GLU A 43 -4.83 13.91 -3.74
CA GLU A 43 -5.54 12.82 -4.44
C GLU A 43 -4.82 12.40 -5.74
N ALA A 44 -4.19 11.23 -5.79
CA ALA A 44 -4.04 10.44 -7.04
C ALA A 44 -3.43 9.06 -6.79
N VAL A 45 -4.06 8.01 -7.34
CA VAL A 45 -3.42 6.70 -7.58
C VAL A 45 -3.90 6.19 -8.94
N ALA A 46 -2.97 5.86 -9.84
CA ALA A 46 -3.25 5.31 -11.17
C ALA A 46 -3.00 3.80 -11.22
N GLU A 47 -3.85 3.08 -11.93
CA GLU A 47 -3.78 1.64 -12.18
C GLU A 47 -2.80 1.31 -13.32
N GLY A 48 -1.96 0.28 -13.12
CA GLY A 48 -1.09 -0.27 -14.16
C GLY A 48 -1.68 -1.56 -14.74
N ALA A 49 -1.71 -1.66 -16.08
CA ALA A 49 -2.30 -2.78 -16.80
C ALA A 49 -1.52 -4.08 -16.65
N SER A 50 -2.25 -5.20 -16.56
CA SER A 50 -1.70 -6.56 -16.51
C SER A 50 -1.22 -7.05 -17.87
N GLY A 51 0.04 -7.48 -17.97
CA GLY A 51 0.52 -8.25 -19.11
C GLY A 51 2.03 -8.52 -19.08
N GLU A 52 2.37 -9.77 -19.39
CA GLU A 52 3.71 -10.34 -19.67
C GLU A 52 4.50 -10.88 -18.47
N ALA A 53 4.44 -12.20 -18.32
CA ALA A 53 5.38 -12.98 -17.51
C ALA A 53 5.84 -14.18 -18.35
N ASP A 54 6.83 -13.96 -19.21
CA ASP A 54 7.69 -15.03 -19.72
C ASP A 54 9.13 -14.49 -19.78
N ASP A 55 10.05 -15.20 -19.10
CA ASP A 55 11.46 -14.88 -18.82
C ASP A 55 11.78 -13.78 -17.78
N VAL A 56 11.31 -13.96 -16.54
CA VAL A 56 11.75 -13.14 -15.41
C VAL A 56 13.07 -13.67 -14.83
N SER A 57 14.20 -13.12 -15.27
CA SER A 57 15.37 -13.02 -14.39
C SER A 57 14.94 -12.17 -13.20
N LEU A 58 14.99 -12.72 -11.99
CA LEU A 58 14.59 -12.02 -10.77
C LEU A 58 15.58 -10.88 -10.48
N THR A 59 15.32 -9.71 -11.09
CA THR A 59 16.01 -8.48 -10.71
C THR A 59 15.71 -8.17 -9.24
N PRO A 60 16.55 -7.36 -8.55
CA PRO A 60 16.27 -6.95 -7.18
C PRO A 60 14.88 -6.32 -7.02
N GLU A 61 14.44 -5.55 -8.01
CA GLU A 61 13.10 -4.93 -8.07
C GLU A 61 12.00 -5.99 -8.13
N ALA A 62 12.10 -6.94 -9.07
CA ALA A 62 11.12 -8.02 -9.21
C ALA A 62 11.08 -8.90 -7.95
N SER A 63 12.25 -9.16 -7.34
CA SER A 63 12.35 -9.92 -6.09
C SER A 63 11.69 -9.19 -4.93
N LEU A 64 11.92 -7.87 -4.80
CA LEU A 64 11.29 -7.05 -3.78
C LEU A 64 9.77 -7.04 -3.97
N ALA A 65 9.29 -6.79 -5.19
CA ALA A 65 7.87 -6.77 -5.50
C ALA A 65 7.17 -8.11 -5.21
N LEU A 66 7.83 -9.25 -5.51
CA LEU A 66 7.31 -10.57 -5.19
C LEU A 66 7.22 -10.82 -3.68
N VAL A 67 8.27 -10.48 -2.93
CA VAL A 67 8.28 -10.69 -1.47
C VAL A 67 7.26 -9.78 -0.79
N THR A 68 7.18 -8.50 -1.16
CA THR A 68 6.22 -7.59 -0.54
C THR A 68 4.79 -7.85 -0.99
N GLY A 69 4.59 -8.31 -2.23
CA GLY A 69 3.30 -8.76 -2.74
C GLY A 69 2.76 -10.05 -2.10
N GLN A 70 3.55 -10.73 -1.26
CA GLN A 70 3.07 -11.89 -0.48
C GLN A 70 2.48 -11.51 0.88
N PHE A 71 2.63 -10.25 1.33
CA PHE A 71 2.04 -9.84 2.60
C PHE A 71 0.51 -9.79 2.53
N ALA A 72 -0.13 -10.17 3.65
CA ALA A 72 -1.57 -10.13 3.77
C ALA A 72 -2.09 -8.68 3.78
N TYR A 73 -3.34 -8.51 3.35
CA TYR A 73 -4.04 -7.23 3.43
C TYR A 73 -4.04 -6.69 4.87
N PRO A 74 -3.77 -5.38 5.07
CA PRO A 74 -3.93 -4.79 6.39
C PRO A 74 -5.40 -4.87 6.82
N SER A 75 -5.65 -5.02 8.11
CA SER A 75 -7.00 -4.96 8.66
C SER A 75 -7.37 -3.51 8.92
N VAL A 76 -8.32 -2.97 8.13
CA VAL A 76 -8.84 -1.62 8.29
C VAL A 76 -10.35 -1.70 8.54
N PRO A 77 -10.86 -1.22 9.68
CA PRO A 77 -12.30 -1.19 9.97
C PRO A 77 -13.08 -0.39 8.90
N GLY A 78 -14.25 -0.88 8.52
CA GLY A 78 -15.12 -0.29 7.51
C GLY A 78 -14.67 -0.48 6.06
N VAL A 79 -13.58 -1.24 5.82
CA VAL A 79 -12.95 -1.37 4.52
C VAL A 79 -12.77 -2.84 4.13
N ARG A 80 -13.14 -3.18 2.90
CA ARG A 80 -12.85 -4.47 2.27
C ARG A 80 -11.79 -4.30 1.19
N PHE A 81 -10.71 -5.06 1.29
CA PHE A 81 -9.66 -5.11 0.28
C PHE A 81 -10.05 -6.07 -0.84
N ILE A 82 -10.01 -5.59 -2.09
CA ILE A 82 -10.44 -6.36 -3.26
C ILE A 82 -9.31 -6.59 -4.27
N GLY A 83 -8.21 -5.85 -4.17
CA GLY A 83 -7.05 -6.03 -5.02
C GLY A 83 -5.78 -5.41 -4.44
N MET A 84 -4.64 -5.85 -4.97
CA MET A 84 -3.31 -5.35 -4.61
C MET A 84 -2.40 -5.34 -5.83
N SER A 85 -1.57 -4.31 -5.94
CA SER A 85 -0.42 -4.27 -6.84
C SER A 85 0.82 -3.77 -6.10
N THR A 86 2.00 -4.10 -6.61
CA THR A 86 3.27 -3.75 -5.98
C THR A 86 4.26 -3.34 -7.06
N ASP A 87 4.95 -2.23 -6.82
CA ASP A 87 6.00 -1.69 -7.67
C ASP A 87 7.26 -1.43 -6.84
N ALA A 88 8.42 -1.73 -7.40
CA ALA A 88 9.71 -1.54 -6.74
C ALA A 88 10.68 -0.88 -7.71
N GLN A 89 11.33 0.20 -7.27
CA GLN A 89 12.22 1.01 -8.10
C GLN A 89 13.48 1.40 -7.33
N PRO A 90 14.65 1.45 -7.96
CA PRO A 90 15.84 2.01 -7.34
C PRO A 90 15.64 3.50 -7.02
N ARG A 91 16.23 3.95 -5.91
CA ARG A 91 16.20 5.34 -5.45
C ARG A 91 17.38 6.16 -5.98
#